data_AF-A0A9D6NKS6-F1
#
_entry.id   AF-A0A9D6NKS6-F1
#
_cell.length_a   1.000
_cell.length_b   1.000
_cell.length_c   1.000
_cell.angle_alpha   90.00
_cell.angle_beta   90.00
_cell.angle_gamma   90.00
#
_symmetry.space_group_name_H-M   'P 1'
#
loop_
_entity.id
_entity.type
_entity.pdbx_description
1 polymer ?
#
loop_
_entity_poly.entity_id
_entity_poly.type
_entity_poly.pdbx_seq_one_letter_code
_entity_poly.pdbx_strand_id
1 'polypeptide(L)'
;MKNKLIWLALLLGLGLMPIQSPLSHGVWTAAPMCSIRPGLLYVGEACVGKTIDDFFVVQNQGDQPFTINAINSSNPAFSIVSPLPMAVPAGGEVMVEVRLNCTELGDSITTLDFDATSASGPVQCESILAVGTCRRPICSKERPRLDFGSVAVGQSVKRSFLVGPDLFLSRRLIPGSSAVGFTINAVDSSHAAFSVVSALPMTVTTSSVIMVRFTCTEAGPQRGTLTFDADSFDKVCGKVDCHIDVLGQCVGAIFTVTNTNDDGSGSLRQAILDANRNPGLDGIQVEPVVNATISPGRELPPITDPVIIDGAFITLNGERAGSGANGLVLERGASTVQRLKFTGLDGDGLVVEEGAGGSTIKGIPARTTKMA
;
A
#
# COMPACT_ATOMS: atom_id res chain seq x y z
N MET A 1 48.07 -38.77 67.53
CA MET A 1 46.79 -39.20 68.13
C MET A 1 46.03 -39.96 67.05
N LYS A 2 46.03 -41.30 67.06
CA LYS A 2 44.86 -42.11 67.46
C LYS A 2 43.52 -41.55 66.96
N ASN A 3 42.94 -42.17 65.93
CA ASN A 3 41.83 -43.09 66.17
C ASN A 3 41.69 -44.14 65.06
N LYS A 4 41.38 -45.38 65.47
CA LYS A 4 40.99 -46.49 64.60
C LYS A 4 39.47 -46.53 64.54
N LEU A 5 38.90 -46.90 63.39
CA LEU A 5 37.78 -47.84 63.39
C LEU A 5 38.10 -48.97 62.40
N ILE A 6 37.80 -50.19 62.84
CA ILE A 6 37.95 -51.48 62.13
C ILE A 6 36.53 -52.03 61.94
N TRP A 7 36.30 -52.85 60.90
CA TRP A 7 35.55 -54.13 60.87
C TRP A 7 35.42 -54.51 59.38
N LEU A 8 36.22 -55.48 58.88
CA LEU A 8 35.82 -56.86 58.50
C LEU A 8 34.82 -56.91 57.31
N ALA A 9 34.98 -57.70 56.25
CA ALA A 9 35.97 -58.73 55.85
C ALA A 9 36.03 -58.77 54.28
N LEU A 10 36.62 -59.71 53.51
CA LEU A 10 37.21 -61.05 53.76
C LEU A 10 38.28 -61.38 52.68
N LEU A 11 39.03 -62.46 52.89
CA LEU A 11 39.87 -63.22 51.93
C LEU A 11 39.00 -64.03 50.91
N LEU A 12 39.43 -64.64 49.78
CA LEU A 12 40.70 -65.02 49.10
C LEU A 12 40.47 -64.84 47.56
N GLY A 13 41.42 -64.99 46.62
CA GLY A 13 42.86 -65.29 46.67
C GLY A 13 43.41 -65.38 45.24
N LEU A 14 44.68 -65.00 45.03
CA LEU A 14 45.31 -64.95 43.71
C LEU A 14 45.96 -66.30 43.34
N GLY A 15 45.47 -66.93 42.27
CA GLY A 15 46.10 -68.06 41.59
C GLY A 15 46.29 -67.76 40.10
N LEU A 16 47.53 -67.60 39.66
CA LEU A 16 47.91 -67.40 38.25
C LEU A 16 48.26 -68.73 37.60
N MET A 17 47.70 -69.00 36.41
CA MET A 17 48.28 -69.76 35.27
C MET A 17 47.17 -70.04 34.23
N PRO A 18 47.51 -70.24 32.93
CA PRO A 18 48.55 -69.61 32.13
C PRO A 18 47.98 -68.94 30.85
N ILE A 19 48.83 -68.28 30.07
CA ILE A 19 48.46 -67.63 28.80
C ILE A 19 48.24 -68.67 27.69
N GLN A 20 47.12 -68.55 26.96
CA GLN A 20 46.92 -69.17 25.64
C GLN A 20 46.43 -68.12 24.63
N SER A 21 46.94 -68.23 23.40
CA SER A 21 46.75 -67.34 22.24
C SER A 21 45.46 -67.62 21.46
N PRO A 22 45.12 -66.81 20.43
CA PRO A 22 45.47 -65.42 20.16
C PRO A 22 44.21 -64.52 20.15
N LEU A 23 44.35 -63.22 20.44
CA LEU A 23 43.34 -62.26 20.02
C LEU A 23 43.49 -62.03 18.51
N SER A 24 42.67 -62.72 17.73
CA SER A 24 42.29 -62.19 16.42
C SER A 24 41.75 -60.78 16.67
N HIS A 25 42.42 -59.79 16.09
CA HIS A 25 41.85 -58.46 15.97
C HIS A 25 40.78 -58.56 14.89
N GLY A 26 39.63 -59.12 15.28
CA GLY A 26 38.38 -58.84 14.59
C GLY A 26 38.25 -57.33 14.60
N VAL A 27 38.47 -56.72 13.44
CA VAL A 27 38.12 -55.33 13.22
C VAL A 27 36.61 -55.29 13.40
N TRP A 28 36.18 -54.82 14.57
CA TRP A 28 34.79 -54.46 14.82
C TRP A 28 34.51 -53.23 13.96
N THR A 29 34.25 -53.46 12.67
CA THR A 29 33.88 -52.37 11.74
C THR A 29 32.67 -51.68 12.33
N ALA A 30 32.78 -50.39 12.63
CA ALA A 30 31.67 -49.68 13.27
C ALA A 30 30.43 -49.81 12.39
N ALA A 31 29.32 -50.21 13.02
CA ALA A 31 28.01 -50.29 12.35
C ALA A 31 27.67 -48.93 11.70
N PRO A 32 26.92 -48.90 10.59
CA PRO A 32 26.49 -47.64 9.97
C PRO A 32 25.77 -46.78 11.02
N MET A 33 26.26 -45.56 11.23
CA MET A 33 25.74 -44.66 12.26
C MET A 33 25.28 -43.37 11.60
N CYS A 34 23.96 -43.28 11.38
CA CYS A 34 23.33 -42.15 10.73
C CYS A 34 23.23 -40.95 11.68
N SER A 35 23.74 -39.80 11.26
CA SER A 35 23.63 -38.52 11.98
C SER A 35 23.15 -37.43 11.03
N ILE A 36 22.29 -36.54 11.51
CA ILE A 36 21.66 -35.51 10.68
C ILE A 36 22.01 -34.13 11.22
N ARG A 37 22.33 -33.20 10.30
CA ARG A 37 22.63 -31.81 10.67
C ARG A 37 22.10 -30.81 9.63
N PRO A 38 21.42 -29.72 10.04
CA PRO A 38 20.92 -29.45 11.40
C PRO A 38 19.81 -30.44 11.81
N GLY A 39 19.52 -30.58 13.10
CA GLY A 39 18.38 -31.39 13.60
C GLY A 39 17.00 -30.72 13.43
N LEU A 40 16.97 -29.52 12.86
CA LEU A 40 15.78 -28.76 12.49
C LEU A 40 16.12 -27.98 11.21
N LEU A 41 15.42 -28.28 10.12
CA LEU A 41 15.58 -27.60 8.84
C LEU A 41 14.61 -26.42 8.74
N TYR A 42 15.12 -25.24 8.43
CA TYR A 42 14.32 -24.06 8.12
C TYR A 42 14.40 -23.76 6.63
N VAL A 43 13.53 -24.40 5.85
CA VAL A 43 13.48 -24.28 4.37
C VAL A 43 13.28 -22.84 3.90
N GLY A 44 12.82 -21.96 4.80
CA GLY A 44 12.73 -20.52 4.59
C GLY A 44 11.32 -20.09 4.22
N GLU A 45 11.23 -19.02 3.43
CA GLU A 45 9.97 -18.36 3.11
C GLU A 45 9.76 -18.29 1.61
N ALA A 46 8.56 -18.62 1.14
CA ALA A 46 8.19 -18.52 -0.26
C ALA A 46 6.75 -18.04 -0.43
N CYS A 47 6.41 -17.64 -1.65
CA CYS A 47 5.08 -17.15 -1.96
C CYS A 47 4.16 -18.28 -2.36
N VAL A 48 2.86 -18.14 -2.07
CA VAL A 48 1.84 -19.04 -2.61
C VAL A 48 1.93 -19.08 -4.14
N GLY A 49 1.97 -20.30 -4.69
CA GLY A 49 2.24 -20.58 -6.11
C GLY A 49 3.72 -20.64 -6.49
N LYS A 50 4.64 -20.61 -5.51
CA LYS A 50 6.09 -20.82 -5.69
C LYS A 50 6.58 -22.02 -4.87
N THR A 51 7.80 -22.42 -5.15
CA THR A 51 8.53 -23.45 -4.40
C THR A 51 9.79 -22.84 -3.82
N ILE A 52 10.26 -23.36 -2.69
CA ILE A 52 11.58 -23.07 -2.13
C ILE A 52 12.22 -24.38 -1.68
N ASP A 53 13.52 -24.48 -1.95
CA ASP A 53 14.31 -25.68 -1.73
C ASP A 53 15.45 -25.31 -0.76
N ASP A 54 15.69 -26.18 0.20
CA ASP A 54 16.82 -26.10 1.13
C ASP A 54 17.33 -27.51 1.44
N PHE A 55 18.48 -27.63 2.08
CA PHE A 55 19.14 -28.92 2.29
C PHE A 55 19.55 -29.18 3.74
N PHE A 56 19.57 -30.46 4.09
CA PHE A 56 20.25 -30.95 5.29
C PHE A 56 21.32 -31.97 4.91
N VAL A 57 22.26 -32.20 5.82
CA VAL A 57 23.34 -33.18 5.66
C VAL A 57 22.99 -34.46 6.41
N VAL A 58 23.08 -35.59 5.72
CA VAL A 58 23.11 -36.92 6.34
C VAL A 58 24.56 -37.40 6.33
N GLN A 59 25.11 -37.62 7.52
CA GLN A 59 26.46 -38.11 7.73
C GLN A 59 26.40 -39.55 8.24
N ASN A 60 27.29 -40.39 7.70
CA ASN A 60 27.56 -41.72 8.24
C ASN A 60 28.83 -41.65 9.09
N GLN A 61 28.66 -41.72 10.40
CA GLN A 61 29.76 -41.72 11.38
C GLN A 61 30.30 -43.15 11.66
N GLY A 62 29.84 -44.15 10.91
CA GLY A 62 30.30 -45.55 10.98
C GLY A 62 31.19 -45.96 9.79
N ASP A 63 31.80 -47.14 9.91
CA ASP A 63 32.79 -47.67 8.96
C ASP A 63 32.18 -48.53 7.84
N GLN A 64 30.85 -48.69 7.84
CA GLN A 64 30.10 -49.45 6.84
C GLN A 64 29.12 -48.54 6.12
N PRO A 65 28.99 -48.61 4.78
CA PRO A 65 28.05 -47.79 4.03
C PRO A 65 26.60 -48.24 4.27
N PHE A 66 25.66 -47.32 4.08
CA PHE A 66 24.23 -47.61 4.06
C PHE A 66 23.53 -46.90 2.90
N THR A 67 22.30 -47.30 2.61
CA THR A 67 21.45 -46.73 1.57
C THR A 67 20.19 -46.16 2.20
N ILE A 68 19.84 -44.92 1.87
CA ILE A 68 18.53 -44.34 2.14
C ILE A 68 17.61 -44.78 1.00
N ASN A 69 16.60 -45.58 1.30
CA ASN A 69 15.64 -46.10 0.34
C ASN A 69 14.51 -45.10 0.06
N ALA A 70 13.99 -44.50 1.13
CA ALA A 70 12.93 -43.50 1.08
C ALA A 70 13.10 -42.50 2.23
N ILE A 71 12.61 -41.27 2.01
CA ILE A 71 12.43 -40.26 3.05
C ILE A 71 10.98 -39.80 2.92
N ASN A 72 10.17 -40.06 3.94
CA ASN A 72 8.74 -39.82 3.91
C ASN A 72 8.40 -38.56 4.69
N SER A 73 7.69 -37.65 4.04
CA SER A 73 7.14 -36.44 4.66
C SER A 73 5.78 -36.72 5.26
N SER A 74 5.54 -36.31 6.51
CA SER A 74 4.21 -36.31 7.12
C SER A 74 3.27 -35.21 6.60
N ASN A 75 3.78 -34.28 5.77
CA ASN A 75 2.98 -33.19 5.19
C ASN A 75 3.21 -33.11 3.66
N PRO A 76 2.17 -33.25 2.82
CA PRO A 76 2.31 -33.28 1.36
C PRO A 76 2.79 -31.95 0.74
N ALA A 77 2.84 -30.86 1.51
CA ALA A 77 3.50 -29.62 1.06
C ALA A 77 5.02 -29.80 0.86
N PHE A 78 5.65 -30.71 1.61
CA PHE A 78 7.08 -31.00 1.49
C PHE A 78 7.33 -32.24 0.63
N SER A 79 8.33 -32.15 -0.25
CA SER A 79 8.74 -33.21 -1.18
C SER A 79 10.26 -33.28 -1.27
N ILE A 80 10.81 -34.50 -1.33
CA ILE A 80 12.25 -34.71 -1.45
C ILE A 80 12.66 -34.56 -2.92
N VAL A 81 13.66 -33.72 -3.19
CA VAL A 81 14.15 -33.45 -4.55
C VAL A 81 15.33 -34.36 -4.89
N SER A 82 16.17 -34.68 -3.91
CA SER A 82 17.29 -35.61 -4.08
C SER A 82 16.83 -36.99 -4.57
N PRO A 83 17.54 -37.59 -5.54
CA PRO A 83 17.18 -38.90 -6.08
C PRO A 83 17.34 -39.99 -5.01
N LEU A 84 16.32 -40.81 -4.85
CA LEU A 84 16.32 -41.99 -3.97
C LEU A 84 16.07 -43.26 -4.80
N PRO A 85 16.69 -44.42 -4.45
CA PRO A 85 17.56 -44.63 -3.29
C PRO A 85 18.95 -43.98 -3.45
N MET A 86 19.54 -43.54 -2.34
CA MET A 86 20.86 -42.87 -2.29
C MET A 86 21.81 -43.59 -1.34
N ALA A 87 23.05 -43.85 -1.78
CA ALA A 87 24.09 -44.44 -0.94
C ALA A 87 24.84 -43.37 -0.12
N VAL A 88 25.02 -43.62 1.17
CA VAL A 88 25.84 -42.83 2.09
C VAL A 88 27.14 -43.61 2.39
N PRO A 89 28.31 -43.14 1.92
CA PRO A 89 29.59 -43.84 2.11
C PRO A 89 29.96 -44.02 3.58
N ALA A 90 30.80 -45.01 3.90
CA ALA A 90 31.44 -45.13 5.22
C ALA A 90 32.26 -43.87 5.54
N GLY A 91 32.10 -43.31 6.75
CA GLY A 91 32.72 -42.04 7.16
C GLY A 91 32.35 -40.81 6.32
N GLY A 92 31.40 -40.93 5.38
CA GLY A 92 31.04 -39.90 4.41
C GLY A 92 29.76 -39.16 4.75
N GLU A 93 29.41 -38.18 3.92
CA GLU A 93 28.18 -37.41 4.03
C GLU A 93 27.53 -37.17 2.67
N VAL A 94 26.21 -36.95 2.67
CA VAL A 94 25.41 -36.59 1.51
C VAL A 94 24.47 -35.43 1.85
N MET A 95 24.14 -34.62 0.85
CA MET A 95 23.16 -33.55 0.98
C MET A 95 21.80 -34.04 0.50
N VAL A 96 20.76 -33.86 1.32
CA VAL A 96 19.37 -34.14 0.96
C VAL A 96 18.64 -32.81 0.78
N GLU A 97 18.16 -32.57 -0.44
CA GLU A 97 17.40 -31.39 -0.84
C GLU A 97 15.90 -31.64 -0.63
N VAL A 98 15.26 -30.71 0.09
CA VAL A 98 13.85 -30.72 0.48
C VAL A 98 13.18 -29.50 -0.12
N ARG A 99 12.13 -29.73 -0.91
CA ARG A 99 11.27 -28.69 -1.49
C ARG A 99 10.02 -28.50 -0.66
N LEU A 100 9.73 -27.26 -0.31
CA LEU A 100 8.40 -26.81 0.10
C LEU A 100 7.64 -26.27 -1.13
N ASN A 101 6.49 -26.87 -1.42
CA ASN A 101 5.54 -26.40 -2.42
C ASN A 101 4.50 -25.50 -1.73
N CYS A 102 4.63 -24.17 -1.87
CA CYS A 102 3.73 -23.25 -1.20
C CYS A 102 2.36 -23.15 -1.88
N THR A 103 1.40 -23.94 -1.40
CA THR A 103 0.00 -23.95 -1.86
C THR A 103 -0.95 -23.23 -0.90
N GLU A 104 -0.72 -23.34 0.40
CA GLU A 104 -1.52 -22.74 1.47
C GLU A 104 -0.73 -21.64 2.20
N LEU A 105 -1.42 -20.77 2.96
CA LEU A 105 -0.78 -19.67 3.68
C LEU A 105 -0.42 -20.07 5.11
N GLY A 106 0.69 -19.52 5.62
CA GLY A 106 1.16 -19.71 6.98
C GLY A 106 2.34 -20.68 7.09
N ASP A 107 2.64 -21.10 8.31
CA ASP A 107 3.74 -22.00 8.61
C ASP A 107 3.33 -23.44 8.32
N SER A 108 4.10 -24.11 7.46
CA SER A 108 4.01 -25.54 7.22
C SER A 108 5.12 -26.24 7.98
N ILE A 109 4.77 -27.33 8.68
CA ILE A 109 5.70 -28.17 9.44
C ILE A 109 5.58 -29.60 8.94
N THR A 110 6.69 -30.34 8.94
CA THR A 110 6.70 -31.79 8.73
C THR A 110 7.78 -32.48 9.56
N THR A 111 7.56 -33.78 9.79
CA THR A 111 8.59 -34.75 10.14
C THR A 111 9.03 -35.46 8.86
N LEU A 112 10.34 -35.59 8.67
CA LEU A 112 10.92 -36.43 7.63
C LEU A 112 11.43 -37.71 8.28
N ASP A 113 10.81 -38.84 7.93
CA ASP A 113 11.09 -40.17 8.45
C ASP A 113 11.85 -41.01 7.42
N PHE A 114 12.91 -41.70 7.84
CA PHE A 114 13.86 -42.37 6.94
C PHE A 114 13.64 -43.89 6.90
N ASP A 115 13.54 -44.44 5.70
CA ASP A 115 13.80 -45.87 5.43
C ASP A 115 15.26 -45.97 4.98
N ALA A 116 16.12 -46.55 5.81
CA ALA A 116 17.53 -46.77 5.51
C ALA A 116 17.94 -48.22 5.82
N THR A 117 18.75 -48.81 4.95
CA THR A 117 19.23 -50.20 5.07
C THR A 117 20.71 -50.33 4.76
N SER A 118 21.32 -51.37 5.32
CA SER A 118 22.73 -51.73 5.16
C SER A 118 22.86 -53.24 4.94
N ALA A 119 24.07 -53.72 4.62
CA ALA A 119 24.35 -55.15 4.58
C ALA A 119 24.08 -55.88 5.93
N SER A 120 24.10 -55.14 7.04
CA SER A 120 23.79 -55.62 8.40
C SER A 120 22.30 -55.52 8.79
N GLY A 121 21.43 -54.99 7.91
CA GLY A 121 20.01 -54.79 8.19
C GLY A 121 19.58 -53.31 8.26
N PRO A 122 18.41 -53.00 8.84
CA PRO A 122 17.89 -51.63 8.94
C PRO A 122 18.84 -50.69 9.70
N VAL A 123 18.94 -49.44 9.23
CA VAL A 123 19.73 -48.37 9.87
C VAL A 123 18.75 -47.38 10.48
N GLN A 124 18.97 -47.02 11.74
CA GLN A 124 18.19 -45.99 12.42
C GLN A 124 18.79 -44.62 12.12
N CYS A 125 18.07 -43.79 11.38
CA CYS A 125 18.30 -42.34 11.32
C CYS A 125 17.27 -41.65 12.21
N GLU A 126 17.66 -40.58 12.91
CA GLU A 126 16.69 -39.75 13.65
C GLU A 126 15.75 -39.03 12.67
N SER A 127 14.47 -38.90 13.01
CA SER A 127 13.55 -38.07 12.23
C SER A 127 13.89 -36.59 12.39
N ILE A 128 13.94 -35.84 11.29
CA ILE A 128 14.20 -34.40 11.30
C ILE A 128 12.88 -33.63 11.16
N LEU A 129 12.74 -32.54 11.92
CA LEU A 129 11.68 -31.55 11.69
C LEU A 129 12.09 -30.59 10.57
N ALA A 130 11.22 -30.37 9.59
CA ALA A 130 11.37 -29.31 8.60
C ALA A 130 10.23 -28.31 8.70
N VAL A 131 10.57 -27.02 8.64
CA VAL A 131 9.63 -25.89 8.74
C VAL A 131 9.88 -24.94 7.57
N GLY A 132 8.81 -24.42 6.99
CA GLY A 132 8.89 -23.31 6.05
C GLY A 132 7.57 -22.54 5.99
N THR A 133 7.66 -21.27 5.61
CA THR A 133 6.53 -20.32 5.73
C THR A 133 6.07 -19.86 4.36
N CYS A 134 4.80 -20.10 4.07
CA CYS A 134 4.16 -19.69 2.83
C CYS A 134 3.44 -18.34 3.00
N ARG A 135 3.94 -17.33 2.29
CA ARG A 135 3.47 -15.94 2.35
C ARG A 135 2.73 -15.54 1.08
N ARG A 136 2.13 -14.35 1.10
CA ARG A 136 1.63 -13.65 -0.09
C ARG A 136 1.99 -12.17 0.01
N PRO A 137 1.96 -11.42 -1.11
CA PRO A 137 1.93 -9.97 -1.03
C PRO A 137 0.81 -9.50 -0.12
N ILE A 138 1.07 -8.45 0.66
CA ILE A 138 0.03 -7.83 1.48
C ILE A 138 -1.00 -7.15 0.56
N CYS A 139 -0.53 -6.56 -0.55
CA CYS A 139 -1.35 -5.71 -1.41
C CYS A 139 -1.98 -6.45 -2.61
N SER A 140 -3.22 -6.05 -2.93
CA SER A 140 -3.99 -6.55 -4.06
C SER A 140 -3.58 -5.87 -5.37
N LYS A 141 -3.85 -6.53 -6.51
CA LYS A 141 -3.80 -5.90 -7.84
C LYS A 141 -4.97 -4.93 -8.06
N GLU A 142 -6.05 -5.07 -7.30
CA GLU A 142 -7.17 -4.14 -7.34
C GLU A 142 -6.80 -2.85 -6.62
N ARG A 143 -7.07 -1.70 -7.27
CA ARG A 143 -6.92 -0.37 -6.65
C ARG A 143 -8.27 0.04 -6.03
N PRO A 144 -8.44 -0.07 -4.71
CA PRO A 144 -9.63 0.49 -4.06
C PRO A 144 -9.63 2.02 -4.20
N ARG A 145 -10.80 2.62 -3.97
CA ARG A 145 -11.01 4.06 -4.15
C ARG A 145 -11.55 4.71 -2.89
N LEU A 146 -10.97 5.85 -2.52
CA LEU A 146 -11.50 6.72 -1.47
C LEU A 146 -12.05 7.99 -2.12
N ASP A 147 -13.36 8.03 -2.29
CA ASP A 147 -14.08 9.19 -2.81
C ASP A 147 -14.52 10.11 -1.66
N PHE A 148 -14.17 11.38 -1.74
CA PHE A 148 -14.55 12.44 -0.81
C PHE A 148 -15.86 13.14 -1.18
N GLY A 149 -16.34 12.98 -2.41
CA GLY A 149 -17.50 13.67 -2.96
C GLY A 149 -17.22 15.14 -3.28
N SER A 150 -18.29 15.93 -3.36
CA SER A 150 -18.20 17.38 -3.59
C SER A 150 -17.81 18.14 -2.32
N VAL A 151 -16.83 19.03 -2.43
CA VAL A 151 -16.32 19.88 -1.35
C VAL A 151 -16.17 21.29 -1.89
N ALA A 152 -16.62 22.30 -1.13
CA ALA A 152 -16.48 23.69 -1.53
C ALA A 152 -15.01 24.12 -1.55
N VAL A 153 -14.61 25.00 -2.48
CA VAL A 153 -13.25 25.56 -2.47
C VAL A 153 -12.98 26.31 -1.16
N GLY A 154 -11.75 26.23 -0.67
CA GLY A 154 -11.33 26.70 0.65
C GLY A 154 -11.67 25.74 1.80
N GLN A 155 -12.51 24.72 1.59
CA GLN A 155 -12.90 23.77 2.63
C GLN A 155 -12.02 22.51 2.66
N SER A 156 -12.04 21.84 3.81
CA SER A 156 -11.35 20.56 4.02
C SER A 156 -12.28 19.53 4.63
N VAL A 157 -12.19 18.29 4.16
CA VAL A 157 -12.94 17.15 4.70
C VAL A 157 -11.97 16.02 5.02
N LYS A 158 -12.31 15.20 6.02
CA LYS A 158 -11.59 13.97 6.32
C LYS A 158 -12.46 12.77 6.00
N ARG A 159 -11.87 11.73 5.42
CA ARG A 159 -12.45 10.39 5.31
C ARG A 159 -11.42 9.37 5.71
N SER A 160 -11.89 8.15 5.95
CA SER A 160 -11.03 7.05 6.38
C SER A 160 -11.43 5.75 5.73
N PHE A 161 -10.50 4.82 5.68
CA PHE A 161 -10.71 3.44 5.31
C PHE A 161 -10.01 2.54 6.33
N LEU A 162 -10.44 1.28 6.39
CA LEU A 162 -9.80 0.27 7.22
C LEU A 162 -8.71 -0.41 6.41
N VAL A 163 -7.56 -0.53 7.05
CA VAL A 163 -6.44 -1.36 6.63
C VAL A 163 -6.47 -2.63 7.46
N GLY A 164 -6.51 -3.80 6.81
CA GLY A 164 -6.43 -5.12 7.46
C GLY A 164 -5.12 -5.84 7.13
N PRO A 165 -4.98 -7.15 7.45
CA PRO A 165 -3.78 -7.96 7.19
C PRO A 165 -3.47 -8.14 5.68
N ASP A 166 -4.40 -7.69 4.82
CA ASP A 166 -4.39 -7.82 3.36
C ASP A 166 -4.34 -6.42 2.70
N LEU A 167 -3.94 -5.41 3.48
CA LEU A 167 -4.04 -3.94 3.32
C LEU A 167 -5.43 -3.37 2.96
N PHE A 168 -6.25 -4.10 2.21
CA PHE A 168 -7.47 -3.63 1.58
C PHE A 168 -8.61 -4.64 1.78
N LEU A 169 -9.79 -4.12 2.10
CA LEU A 169 -10.98 -4.90 2.39
C LEU A 169 -11.54 -5.62 1.14
N SER A 170 -10.96 -6.76 0.78
CA SER A 170 -11.82 -7.85 0.29
C SER A 170 -12.62 -8.35 1.49
N ARG A 171 -13.94 -8.53 1.36
CA ARG A 171 -14.87 -8.81 2.46
C ARG A 171 -14.78 -10.25 3.00
N ARG A 172 -13.62 -10.89 2.83
CA ARG A 172 -13.35 -12.31 3.07
C ARG A 172 -12.17 -12.42 4.03
N LEU A 173 -12.47 -12.65 5.30
CA LEU A 173 -11.47 -13.19 6.24
C LEU A 173 -10.90 -14.46 5.61
N ILE A 174 -9.59 -14.47 5.33
CA ILE A 174 -8.90 -15.68 4.85
C ILE A 174 -8.57 -16.53 6.08
N PRO A 175 -9.20 -17.71 6.26
CA PRO A 175 -8.88 -18.60 7.37
C PRO A 175 -7.42 -19.05 7.25
N GLY A 176 -6.70 -19.09 8.37
CA GLY A 176 -5.28 -19.49 8.38
C GLY A 176 -4.27 -18.34 8.18
N SER A 177 -4.71 -17.09 8.07
CA SER A 177 -3.77 -15.97 8.21
C SER A 177 -3.28 -15.86 9.67
N SER A 178 -2.13 -16.48 9.96
CA SER A 178 -1.33 -16.10 11.12
C SER A 178 -1.06 -14.60 11.03
N ALA A 179 -1.68 -13.83 11.92
CA ALA A 179 -1.66 -12.36 11.91
C ALA A 179 -0.31 -11.81 12.36
N VAL A 180 0.74 -12.09 11.57
CA VAL A 180 2.03 -11.43 11.67
C VAL A 180 1.79 -9.99 11.20
N GLY A 181 1.60 -9.10 12.17
CA GLY A 181 1.32 -7.70 11.89
C GLY A 181 2.44 -7.05 11.09
N PHE A 182 2.06 -6.11 10.23
CA PHE A 182 2.99 -5.35 9.39
C PHE A 182 3.06 -3.90 9.86
N THR A 183 4.15 -3.22 9.57
CA THR A 183 4.27 -1.77 9.79
C THR A 183 4.06 -1.03 8.48
N ILE A 184 3.31 0.06 8.49
CA ILE A 184 3.27 1.05 7.41
C ILE A 184 4.26 2.15 7.82
N ASN A 185 5.32 2.34 7.05
CA ASN A 185 6.37 3.31 7.31
C ASN A 185 5.95 4.71 6.88
N ALA A 186 5.43 4.82 5.66
CA ALA A 186 5.03 6.05 5.01
C ALA A 186 3.81 5.81 4.10
N VAL A 187 3.06 6.88 3.83
CA VAL A 187 1.98 6.86 2.83
C VAL A 187 2.04 8.17 2.05
N ASP A 188 2.61 8.09 0.85
CA ASP A 188 2.84 9.24 -0.02
C ASP A 188 1.64 9.53 -0.91
N SER A 189 1.31 10.80 -1.10
CA SER A 189 0.25 11.24 -2.01
C SER A 189 0.84 11.79 -3.31
N SER A 190 0.35 11.30 -4.45
CA SER A 190 0.72 11.84 -5.77
C SER A 190 0.10 13.22 -6.06
N HIS A 191 -0.71 13.78 -5.16
CA HIS A 191 -1.49 14.98 -5.42
C HIS A 191 -1.70 15.81 -4.14
N ALA A 192 -1.25 17.07 -4.14
CA ALA A 192 -1.13 17.93 -2.95
C ALA A 192 -2.46 18.17 -2.20
N ALA A 193 -3.59 18.13 -2.90
CA ALA A 193 -4.92 18.24 -2.29
C ALA A 193 -5.23 17.11 -1.28
N PHE A 194 -4.54 15.97 -1.33
CA PHE A 194 -4.76 14.83 -0.42
C PHE A 194 -3.55 14.63 0.49
N SER A 195 -3.80 14.56 1.80
CA SER A 195 -2.78 14.39 2.84
C SER A 195 -3.19 13.35 3.87
N VAL A 196 -2.25 12.51 4.31
CA VAL A 196 -2.51 11.50 5.34
C VAL A 196 -2.43 12.14 6.73
N VAL A 197 -3.41 11.81 7.57
CA VAL A 197 -3.62 12.41 8.91
C VAL A 197 -3.28 11.43 10.02
N SER A 198 -3.32 10.12 9.75
CA SER A 198 -2.84 9.11 10.70
C SER A 198 -1.34 9.26 10.94
N ALA A 199 -0.92 9.08 12.19
CA ALA A 199 0.50 9.06 12.54
C ALA A 199 1.19 7.83 11.93
N LEU A 200 2.38 8.03 11.39
CA LEU A 200 3.24 7.00 10.79
C LEU A 200 4.66 7.11 11.39
N PRO A 201 5.42 6.02 11.53
CA PRO A 201 5.05 4.64 11.17
C PRO A 201 3.96 4.06 12.10
N MET A 202 3.21 3.07 11.62
CA MET A 202 2.15 2.40 12.41
C MET A 202 2.09 0.90 12.15
N THR A 203 1.90 0.10 13.21
CA THR A 203 1.79 -1.36 13.12
C THR A 203 0.34 -1.81 13.07
N VAL A 204 -0.03 -2.55 12.02
CA VAL A 204 -1.35 -3.15 11.79
C VAL A 204 -1.30 -4.63 12.18
N THR A 205 -1.98 -4.99 13.27
CA THR A 205 -2.03 -6.39 13.76
C THR A 205 -3.30 -7.12 13.33
N THR A 206 -4.48 -6.48 13.46
CA THR A 206 -5.76 -7.03 13.02
C THR A 206 -6.45 -6.10 12.04
N SER A 207 -6.66 -4.85 12.43
CA SER A 207 -7.03 -3.76 11.52
C SER A 207 -6.64 -2.42 12.10
N SER A 208 -6.55 -1.39 11.26
CA SER A 208 -6.28 -0.02 11.68
C SER A 208 -6.95 0.97 10.74
N VAL A 209 -7.23 2.17 11.24
CA VAL A 209 -7.89 3.23 10.47
C VAL A 209 -6.83 4.17 9.91
N ILE A 210 -6.75 4.27 8.58
CA ILE A 210 -6.03 5.38 7.94
C ILE A 210 -7.03 6.49 7.69
N MET A 211 -6.74 7.69 8.22
CA MET A 211 -7.50 8.90 7.95
C MET A 211 -6.74 9.79 6.97
N VAL A 212 -7.46 10.28 5.97
CA VAL A 212 -6.94 11.12 4.89
C VAL A 212 -7.76 12.42 4.87
N ARG A 213 -7.08 13.56 4.78
CA ARG A 213 -7.70 14.87 4.55
C ARG A 213 -7.64 15.17 3.05
N PHE A 214 -8.77 15.55 2.49
CA PHE A 214 -8.86 16.26 1.22
C PHE A 214 -9.06 17.75 1.52
N THR A 215 -8.17 18.58 0.98
CA THR A 215 -8.17 20.05 1.07
C THR A 215 -8.48 20.59 -0.31
N CYS A 216 -9.60 21.30 -0.45
CA CYS A 216 -10.06 21.77 -1.74
C CYS A 216 -9.56 23.20 -2.02
N THR A 217 -8.68 23.36 -3.01
CA THR A 217 -8.03 24.65 -3.33
C THR A 217 -8.37 25.20 -4.72
N GLU A 218 -8.77 24.34 -5.67
CA GLU A 218 -9.08 24.72 -7.05
C GLU A 218 -10.32 23.95 -7.52
N ALA A 219 -11.31 24.62 -8.12
CA ALA A 219 -12.53 23.98 -8.59
C ALA A 219 -12.26 22.94 -9.69
N GLY A 220 -13.03 21.86 -9.71
CA GLY A 220 -12.87 20.76 -10.67
C GLY A 220 -12.57 19.41 -10.02
N PRO A 221 -12.36 18.36 -10.84
CA PRO A 221 -12.11 17.01 -10.37
C PRO A 221 -10.67 16.87 -9.86
N GLN A 222 -10.52 16.60 -8.57
CA GLN A 222 -9.24 16.37 -7.90
C GLN A 222 -8.97 14.86 -7.83
N ARG A 223 -7.80 14.42 -8.31
CA ARG A 223 -7.45 12.99 -8.40
C ARG A 223 -6.00 12.75 -8.03
N GLY A 224 -5.75 11.72 -7.23
CA GLY A 224 -4.41 11.25 -6.91
C GLY A 224 -4.36 9.77 -6.58
N THR A 225 -3.16 9.29 -6.27
CA THR A 225 -2.91 7.95 -5.74
C THR A 225 -2.14 8.08 -4.43
N LEU A 226 -2.62 7.40 -3.40
CA LEU A 226 -1.85 7.15 -2.18
C LEU A 226 -1.01 5.89 -2.38
N THR A 227 0.28 5.95 -2.06
CA THR A 227 1.23 4.84 -2.16
C THR A 227 1.76 4.50 -0.78
N PHE A 228 1.65 3.23 -0.36
CA PHE A 228 2.04 2.79 0.98
C PHE A 228 3.42 2.16 0.92
N ASP A 229 4.34 2.63 1.76
CA ASP A 229 5.57 1.93 2.09
C ASP A 229 5.30 1.06 3.33
N ALA A 230 5.40 -0.26 3.19
CA ALA A 230 5.03 -1.21 4.24
C ALA A 230 6.13 -2.28 4.44
N ASP A 231 6.42 -2.56 5.70
CA ASP A 231 7.72 -3.06 6.16
C ASP A 231 7.82 -4.60 6.19
N SER A 232 6.86 -5.34 5.61
CA SER A 232 6.89 -6.80 5.63
C SER A 232 6.39 -7.49 4.36
N PHE A 233 7.00 -8.65 4.11
CA PHE A 233 6.69 -9.65 3.07
C PHE A 233 7.00 -9.26 1.60
N ASP A 234 7.12 -7.96 1.28
CA ASP A 234 7.58 -7.48 -0.04
C ASP A 234 8.99 -7.97 -0.43
N LYS A 235 9.85 -8.31 0.54
CA LYS A 235 11.18 -8.91 0.26
C LYS A 235 11.11 -10.34 -0.29
N VAL A 236 10.08 -11.11 0.07
CA VAL A 236 9.92 -12.52 -0.34
C VAL A 236 9.08 -12.62 -1.61
N CYS A 237 8.02 -11.81 -1.72
CA CYS A 237 7.09 -11.87 -2.86
C CYS A 237 7.29 -10.80 -3.94
N GLY A 238 8.34 -10.01 -3.81
CA GLY A 238 8.57 -8.83 -4.64
C GLY A 238 7.65 -7.70 -4.23
N LYS A 239 8.13 -6.47 -4.40
CA LYS A 239 7.39 -5.26 -4.04
C LYS A 239 6.09 -5.19 -4.85
N VAL A 240 4.94 -5.28 -4.18
CA VAL A 240 3.64 -4.97 -4.80
C VAL A 240 3.24 -3.58 -4.36
N ASP A 241 3.48 -2.57 -5.20
CA ASP A 241 3.18 -1.18 -4.85
C ASP A 241 1.71 -1.02 -4.46
N CYS A 242 1.52 -0.82 -3.16
CA CYS A 242 0.24 -0.68 -2.50
C CYS A 242 -0.37 0.67 -2.86
N HIS A 243 -1.48 0.67 -3.60
CA HIS A 243 -2.09 1.90 -4.12
C HIS A 243 -3.59 2.02 -3.82
N ILE A 244 -4.02 3.22 -3.43
CA ILE A 244 -5.44 3.62 -3.37
C ILE A 244 -5.64 4.84 -4.28
N ASP A 245 -6.65 4.83 -5.15
CA ASP A 245 -7.03 6.04 -5.87
C ASP A 245 -7.83 6.96 -4.92
N VAL A 246 -7.40 8.20 -4.75
CA VAL A 246 -8.14 9.24 -4.02
C VAL A 246 -8.82 10.19 -5.00
N LEU A 247 -10.11 10.41 -4.78
CA LEU A 247 -10.97 11.20 -5.66
C LEU A 247 -11.74 12.24 -4.86
N GLY A 248 -11.88 13.45 -5.38
CA GLY A 248 -12.76 14.47 -4.85
C GLY A 248 -13.22 15.42 -5.95
N GLN A 249 -14.34 16.10 -5.74
CA GLN A 249 -14.79 17.16 -6.63
C GLN A 249 -14.75 18.47 -5.88
N CYS A 250 -13.91 19.40 -6.31
CA CYS A 250 -13.98 20.77 -5.85
C CYS A 250 -15.10 21.51 -6.58
N VAL A 251 -15.94 22.22 -5.82
CA VAL A 251 -17.04 23.06 -6.35
C VAL A 251 -16.88 24.48 -5.82
N GLY A 252 -16.98 25.47 -6.71
CA GLY A 252 -17.07 26.87 -6.30
C GLY A 252 -18.41 27.18 -5.62
N ALA A 253 -18.49 28.33 -4.97
CA ALA A 253 -19.74 28.95 -4.58
C ALA A 253 -20.53 29.39 -5.83
N ILE A 254 -21.84 29.63 -5.65
CA ILE A 254 -22.69 30.23 -6.69
C ILE A 254 -23.34 31.48 -6.08
N PHE A 255 -23.01 32.64 -6.65
CA PHE A 255 -23.60 33.93 -6.29
C PHE A 255 -24.69 34.28 -7.29
N THR A 256 -25.93 34.30 -6.82
CA THR A 256 -27.10 34.52 -7.67
C THR A 256 -27.44 36.00 -7.76
N VAL A 257 -27.51 36.52 -8.99
CA VAL A 257 -28.03 37.86 -9.28
C VAL A 257 -29.54 37.75 -9.52
N THR A 258 -30.32 38.39 -8.66
CA THR A 258 -31.80 38.27 -8.60
C THR A 258 -32.52 39.59 -8.91
N ASN A 259 -31.79 40.71 -9.01
CA ASN A 259 -32.35 42.03 -9.31
C ASN A 259 -31.38 42.92 -10.11
N THR A 260 -31.90 44.03 -10.63
CA THR A 260 -31.15 44.99 -11.48
C THR A 260 -30.62 46.22 -10.74
N ASN A 261 -30.59 46.20 -9.40
CA ASN A 261 -30.07 47.32 -8.62
C ASN A 261 -28.55 47.48 -8.84
N ASP A 262 -28.03 48.70 -8.67
CA ASP A 262 -26.60 48.99 -8.79
C ASP A 262 -25.78 48.39 -7.62
N ASP A 263 -26.40 48.24 -6.45
CA ASP A 263 -25.81 47.69 -5.24
C ASP A 263 -26.84 46.96 -4.36
N GLY A 264 -26.37 46.43 -3.23
CA GLY A 264 -27.17 45.63 -2.30
C GLY A 264 -27.31 44.16 -2.70
N SER A 265 -27.96 43.39 -1.82
CA SER A 265 -28.12 41.93 -1.99
C SER A 265 -28.83 41.57 -3.30
N GLY A 266 -28.31 40.56 -4.00
CA GLY A 266 -28.85 40.10 -5.28
C GLY A 266 -28.51 40.98 -6.51
N SER A 267 -27.71 42.04 -6.35
CA SER A 267 -27.16 42.82 -7.47
C SER A 267 -25.93 42.15 -8.09
N LEU A 268 -25.65 42.44 -9.37
CA LEU A 268 -24.42 41.99 -10.03
C LEU A 268 -23.15 42.51 -9.33
N ARG A 269 -23.18 43.76 -8.85
CA ARG A 269 -22.07 44.35 -8.10
C ARG A 269 -21.77 43.57 -6.82
N GLN A 270 -22.81 43.20 -6.07
CA GLN A 270 -22.63 42.42 -4.84
C GLN A 270 -22.12 41.02 -5.14
N ALA A 271 -22.63 40.35 -6.18
CA ALA A 271 -22.14 39.03 -6.59
C ALA A 271 -20.64 39.04 -6.99
N ILE A 272 -20.16 40.08 -7.68
CA ILE A 272 -18.72 40.24 -7.97
C ILE A 272 -17.92 40.48 -6.68
N LEU A 273 -18.41 41.31 -5.76
CA LEU A 273 -17.73 41.56 -4.48
C LEU A 273 -17.67 40.32 -3.59
N ASP A 274 -18.68 39.46 -3.63
CA ASP A 274 -18.71 38.23 -2.85
C ASP A 274 -17.82 37.14 -3.47
N ALA A 275 -17.80 37.01 -4.80
CA ALA A 275 -16.85 36.15 -5.52
C ALA A 275 -15.39 36.58 -5.30
N ASN A 276 -15.06 37.87 -5.43
CA ASN A 276 -13.72 38.39 -5.14
C ASN A 276 -13.26 38.17 -3.68
N ARG A 277 -14.16 37.79 -2.77
CA ARG A 277 -13.86 37.48 -1.36
C ARG A 277 -13.82 35.99 -1.06
N ASN A 278 -14.23 35.14 -1.99
CA ASN A 278 -14.25 33.70 -1.84
C ASN A 278 -13.19 33.08 -2.78
N PRO A 279 -12.06 32.55 -2.26
CA PRO A 279 -10.97 32.12 -3.11
C PRO A 279 -11.30 30.89 -3.98
N GLY A 280 -10.99 30.99 -5.27
CA GLY A 280 -11.08 29.92 -6.26
C GLY A 280 -12.33 29.99 -7.15
N LEU A 281 -12.27 29.27 -8.27
CA LEU A 281 -13.23 29.40 -9.37
C LEU A 281 -14.70 29.23 -8.95
N ASP A 282 -15.40 30.36 -8.89
CA ASP A 282 -16.80 30.48 -8.47
C ASP A 282 -17.77 30.70 -9.64
N GLY A 283 -19.07 30.55 -9.40
CA GLY A 283 -20.13 30.88 -10.35
C GLY A 283 -20.83 32.20 -10.00
N ILE A 284 -21.03 33.08 -10.97
CA ILE A 284 -22.00 34.17 -10.88
C ILE A 284 -23.13 33.86 -11.86
N GLN A 285 -24.30 33.54 -11.32
CA GLN A 285 -25.46 33.13 -12.10
C GLN A 285 -26.54 34.20 -12.07
N VAL A 286 -26.90 34.75 -13.23
CA VAL A 286 -28.05 35.65 -13.35
C VAL A 286 -29.33 34.82 -13.45
N GLU A 287 -30.28 35.03 -12.53
CA GLU A 287 -31.61 34.44 -12.67
C GLU A 287 -32.37 35.08 -13.84
N PRO A 288 -33.22 34.34 -14.57
CA PRO A 288 -33.99 34.85 -15.70
C PRO A 288 -35.19 35.70 -15.25
N VAL A 289 -34.91 36.74 -14.44
CA VAL A 289 -35.87 37.76 -14.05
C VAL A 289 -35.76 38.93 -15.04
N VAL A 290 -36.75 39.02 -15.93
CA VAL A 290 -36.89 40.05 -17.00
C VAL A 290 -35.86 39.97 -18.15
N ASN A 291 -36.21 40.55 -19.31
CA ASN A 291 -35.27 40.98 -20.35
C ASN A 291 -34.44 42.17 -19.83
N ALA A 292 -33.67 41.93 -18.78
CA ALA A 292 -33.25 42.96 -17.85
C ALA A 292 -32.06 43.76 -18.38
N THR A 293 -32.10 45.08 -18.16
CA THR A 293 -30.94 45.95 -18.34
C THR A 293 -30.42 46.36 -16.97
N ILE A 294 -29.25 45.87 -16.59
CA ILE A 294 -28.52 46.37 -15.41
C ILE A 294 -27.79 47.65 -15.86
N SER A 295 -27.99 48.75 -15.15
CA SER A 295 -27.39 50.05 -15.48
C SER A 295 -26.56 50.56 -14.30
N PRO A 296 -25.29 50.16 -14.16
CA PRO A 296 -24.45 50.54 -13.04
C PRO A 296 -24.31 52.06 -12.92
N GLY A 297 -24.39 52.59 -11.69
CA GLY A 297 -24.25 54.02 -11.39
C GLY A 297 -22.79 54.49 -11.25
N ARG A 298 -21.85 53.55 -11.39
CA ARG A 298 -20.39 53.70 -11.46
C ARG A 298 -19.80 52.42 -12.05
N GLU A 299 -18.55 52.44 -12.49
CA GLU A 299 -17.81 51.24 -12.94
C GLU A 299 -17.98 50.05 -11.97
N LEU A 300 -18.11 48.84 -12.50
CA LEU A 300 -18.18 47.62 -11.68
C LEU A 300 -16.80 47.33 -11.07
N PRO A 301 -16.72 46.76 -9.86
CA PRO A 301 -15.44 46.37 -9.29
C PRO A 301 -14.74 45.36 -10.23
N PRO A 302 -13.42 45.45 -10.40
CA PRO A 302 -12.67 44.46 -11.19
C PRO A 302 -12.80 43.08 -10.56
N ILE A 303 -12.71 42.05 -11.38
CA ILE A 303 -12.78 40.65 -10.99
C ILE A 303 -11.35 40.17 -10.70
N THR A 304 -11.09 39.90 -9.42
CA THR A 304 -9.75 39.64 -8.87
C THR A 304 -9.52 38.17 -8.48
N ASP A 305 -10.58 37.35 -8.56
CA ASP A 305 -10.55 35.89 -8.42
C ASP A 305 -11.31 35.27 -9.61
N PRO A 306 -10.89 34.14 -10.19
CA PRO A 306 -11.53 33.55 -11.36
C PRO A 306 -13.02 33.22 -11.15
N VAL A 307 -13.85 33.51 -12.15
CA VAL A 307 -15.29 33.24 -12.10
C VAL A 307 -15.86 32.68 -13.41
N ILE A 308 -16.93 31.90 -13.31
CA ILE A 308 -17.85 31.56 -14.40
C ILE A 308 -19.06 32.50 -14.29
N ILE A 309 -19.07 33.58 -15.07
CA ILE A 309 -20.22 34.47 -15.19
C ILE A 309 -21.14 33.95 -16.29
N ASP A 310 -22.35 33.60 -15.91
CA ASP A 310 -23.43 33.32 -16.84
C ASP A 310 -24.54 34.36 -16.76
N GLY A 311 -24.54 35.27 -17.74
CA GLY A 311 -25.38 36.46 -17.78
C GLY A 311 -26.82 36.25 -18.22
N ALA A 312 -27.24 35.04 -18.57
CA ALA A 312 -28.62 34.75 -19.00
C ALA A 312 -29.20 35.65 -20.12
N PHE A 313 -28.34 36.25 -20.95
CA PHE A 313 -28.63 37.24 -22.00
C PHE A 313 -29.11 38.64 -21.52
N ILE A 314 -28.82 39.03 -20.27
CA ILE A 314 -29.06 40.42 -19.83
C ILE A 314 -28.19 41.43 -20.61
N THR A 315 -28.60 42.69 -20.58
CA THR A 315 -27.80 43.81 -21.07
C THR A 315 -27.18 44.58 -19.89
N LEU A 316 -25.88 44.81 -19.93
CA LEU A 316 -25.19 45.76 -19.07
C LEU A 316 -25.08 47.10 -19.81
N ASN A 317 -25.74 48.14 -19.30
CA ASN A 317 -25.75 49.48 -19.87
C ASN A 317 -24.81 50.43 -19.09
N GLY A 318 -23.77 50.89 -19.77
CA GLY A 318 -22.73 51.75 -19.23
C GLY A 318 -23.04 53.25 -19.17
N GLU A 319 -24.19 53.71 -19.67
CA GLU A 319 -24.50 55.16 -19.81
C GLU A 319 -24.37 55.97 -18.50
N ARG A 320 -24.42 55.28 -17.36
CA ARG A 320 -24.34 55.85 -16.01
C ARG A 320 -23.07 55.46 -15.24
N ALA A 321 -22.17 54.68 -15.84
CA ALA A 321 -20.99 54.14 -15.18
C ALA A 321 -19.83 55.16 -15.03
N GLY A 322 -19.83 56.23 -15.84
CA GLY A 322 -18.78 57.25 -15.87
C GLY A 322 -17.98 57.24 -17.18
N SER A 323 -17.20 58.30 -17.41
CA SER A 323 -16.31 58.37 -18.58
C SER A 323 -15.11 57.43 -18.39
N GLY A 324 -14.71 56.76 -19.47
CA GLY A 324 -13.69 55.70 -19.49
C GLY A 324 -14.08 54.39 -18.82
N ALA A 325 -15.28 54.29 -18.23
CA ALA A 325 -15.70 53.11 -17.47
C ALA A 325 -15.92 51.89 -18.38
N ASN A 326 -15.38 50.76 -17.95
CA ASN A 326 -15.53 49.46 -18.62
C ASN A 326 -16.73 48.69 -18.05
N GLY A 327 -17.23 47.71 -18.80
CA GLY A 327 -18.36 46.89 -18.37
C GLY A 327 -17.96 45.86 -17.31
N LEU A 328 -17.04 44.96 -17.67
CA LEU A 328 -16.38 44.03 -16.76
C LEU A 328 -14.87 44.05 -17.02
N VAL A 329 -14.07 43.99 -15.96
CA VAL A 329 -12.61 43.90 -16.03
C VAL A 329 -12.17 42.62 -15.34
N LEU A 330 -11.50 41.72 -16.06
CA LEU A 330 -10.91 40.50 -15.52
C LEU A 330 -9.42 40.78 -15.25
N GLU A 331 -9.03 40.86 -13.99
CA GLU A 331 -7.64 41.13 -13.61
C GLU A 331 -6.81 39.86 -13.38
N ARG A 332 -7.44 38.79 -12.87
CA ARG A 332 -6.74 37.59 -12.39
C ARG A 332 -7.50 36.29 -12.66
N GLY A 333 -6.75 35.28 -13.09
CA GLY A 333 -7.23 33.92 -13.27
C GLY A 333 -8.08 33.73 -14.53
N ALA A 334 -8.10 32.49 -15.03
CA ALA A 334 -8.89 32.14 -16.20
C ALA A 334 -10.39 32.11 -15.83
N SER A 335 -11.11 33.16 -16.19
CA SER A 335 -12.56 33.27 -16.01
C SER A 335 -13.31 32.81 -17.26
N THR A 336 -14.57 32.43 -17.13
CA THR A 336 -15.48 32.23 -18.26
C THR A 336 -16.59 33.26 -18.21
N VAL A 337 -16.76 34.05 -19.27
CA VAL A 337 -17.86 35.03 -19.37
C VAL A 337 -18.74 34.64 -20.55
N GLN A 338 -20.02 34.38 -20.28
CA GLN A 338 -20.96 33.96 -21.31
C GLN A 338 -22.35 34.60 -21.18
N ARG A 339 -23.05 34.67 -22.31
CA ARG A 339 -24.44 35.14 -22.40
C ARG A 339 -24.64 36.54 -21.78
N LEU A 340 -23.77 37.49 -22.08
CA LEU A 340 -23.92 38.92 -21.72
C LEU A 340 -23.93 39.80 -22.97
N LYS A 341 -24.63 40.93 -22.89
CA LYS A 341 -24.56 42.02 -23.87
C LYS A 341 -24.11 43.30 -23.19
N PHE A 342 -23.24 44.06 -23.84
CA PHE A 342 -22.81 45.38 -23.40
C PHE A 342 -23.39 46.47 -24.30
N THR A 343 -23.70 47.64 -23.74
CA THR A 343 -24.15 48.84 -24.47
C THR A 343 -23.79 50.11 -23.67
N GLY A 344 -23.70 51.26 -24.34
CA GLY A 344 -23.64 52.56 -23.67
C GLY A 344 -22.39 52.87 -22.83
N LEU A 345 -21.35 52.04 -22.92
CA LEU A 345 -20.06 52.26 -22.24
C LEU A 345 -19.20 53.25 -23.03
N ASP A 346 -18.43 54.06 -22.30
CA ASP A 346 -17.39 54.95 -22.83
C ASP A 346 -16.03 54.22 -22.96
N GLY A 347 -15.81 53.20 -22.12
CA GLY A 347 -14.74 52.20 -22.24
C GLY A 347 -15.17 50.90 -22.93
N ASP A 348 -14.42 49.83 -22.71
CA ASP A 348 -14.66 48.51 -23.31
C ASP A 348 -15.76 47.72 -22.57
N GLY A 349 -16.48 46.85 -23.29
CA GLY A 349 -17.50 45.98 -22.69
C GLY A 349 -16.91 44.97 -21.70
N LEU A 350 -15.85 44.29 -22.13
CA LEU A 350 -15.12 43.29 -21.37
C LEU A 350 -13.63 43.50 -21.60
N VAL A 351 -12.89 43.78 -20.54
CA VAL A 351 -11.42 43.85 -20.54
C VAL A 351 -10.86 42.57 -19.94
N VAL A 352 -9.87 41.98 -20.61
CA VAL A 352 -9.07 40.86 -20.10
C VAL A 352 -7.64 41.34 -19.94
N GLU A 353 -7.21 41.53 -18.71
CA GLU A 353 -5.83 41.91 -18.38
C GLU A 353 -4.89 40.70 -18.47
N GLU A 354 -3.57 40.94 -18.52
CA GLU A 354 -2.54 39.91 -18.63
C GLU A 354 -2.68 38.80 -17.56
N GLY A 355 -3.03 39.20 -16.33
CA GLY A 355 -3.24 38.27 -15.20
C GLY A 355 -4.47 37.36 -15.33
N ALA A 356 -5.40 37.67 -16.25
CA ALA A 356 -6.58 36.86 -16.58
C ALA A 356 -6.42 36.06 -17.89
N GLY A 357 -5.18 35.85 -18.35
CA GLY A 357 -4.85 35.01 -19.49
C GLY A 357 -5.48 33.61 -19.42
N GLY A 358 -5.95 33.11 -20.57
CA GLY A 358 -6.71 31.85 -20.67
C GLY A 358 -8.21 31.97 -20.41
N SER A 359 -8.71 33.18 -20.10
CA SER A 359 -10.16 33.43 -19.98
C SER A 359 -10.94 33.09 -21.26
N THR A 360 -12.13 32.51 -21.09
CA THR A 360 -12.98 32.04 -22.18
C THR A 360 -14.23 32.91 -22.34
N ILE A 361 -14.44 33.43 -23.56
CA ILE A 361 -15.53 34.37 -23.86
C ILE A 361 -16.50 33.72 -24.86
N LYS A 362 -17.79 33.62 -24.52
CA LYS A 362 -18.79 32.92 -25.33
C LYS A 362 -20.08 33.72 -25.52
N GLY A 363 -20.47 33.94 -26.78
CA GLY A 363 -21.72 34.62 -27.13
C GLY A 363 -21.72 36.13 -26.82
N ILE A 364 -20.54 36.75 -26.71
CA ILE A 364 -20.34 38.18 -26.55
C ILE A 364 -19.78 38.75 -27.88
N PRO A 365 -20.22 39.92 -28.37
CA PRO A 365 -19.71 40.49 -29.62
C PRO A 365 -18.23 40.86 -29.53
N ALA A 366 -17.42 40.48 -30.52
CA ALA A 366 -15.98 40.75 -30.52
C ALA A 366 -15.61 42.25 -30.47
N ARG A 367 -16.52 43.16 -30.89
CA ARG A 367 -16.33 44.62 -30.82
C ARG A 367 -16.48 45.21 -29.41
N THR A 368 -16.89 44.42 -28.41
CA THR A 368 -17.02 44.87 -27.02
C THR A 368 -15.98 44.20 -26.12
N THR A 369 -14.87 43.70 -26.67
CA THR A 369 -13.83 42.98 -25.92
C THR A 369 -12.45 43.54 -26.25
N LYS A 370 -11.68 43.86 -25.21
CA LYS A 370 -10.26 44.19 -25.29
C LYS A 370 -9.46 43.13 -24.53
N MET A 371 -8.40 42.65 -25.17
CA MET A 371 -7.41 41.75 -24.58
C MET A 371 -6.09 42.52 -24.49
N ALA A 372 -5.43 42.45 -23.34
CA ALA A 372 -4.09 43.00 -23.12
C ALA A 372 -3.00 42.18 -23.84
#